data_AF-A0A0W0GL68-F1
#
_entry.id   AF-A0A0W0GL68-F1
#
_cell.length_a   1.000
_cell.length_b   1.000
_cell.length_c   1.000
_cell.angle_alpha   90.00
_cell.angle_beta   90.00
_cell.angle_gamma   90.00
#
_symmetry.space_group_name_H-M   'P 1'
#
loop_
_entity.id
_entity.type
_entity.pdbx_description
1 polymer ?
#
loop_
_entity_poly.entity_id
_entity_poly.type
_entity_poly.pdbx_seq_one_letter_code
_entity_poly.pdbx_strand_id
1 'polypeptide(L)'
;MNTIRKDHEVIAGLVNPGSSVLDLGCGDGELLAYLAEKRSVKARGVEISEQAIYRCVGRGLSVSHQDIDNGLAEYGDTSFDYVILNQCLQQVKSPQKVLAEAVRVGKKAIVGVSNFAHISARWQLGVAGRAPVTPALPFQWYDSPNLHFLSLSDFHNYCRVNGIMIEKAIFLNGGYRIRMFPNLLAQTGIYVISKTQNS
;
A
#
# COMPACT_ATOMS: atom_id res chain seq x y z
N MET A 1 18.59 -10.30 -14.31
CA MET A 1 17.65 -9.16 -14.25
C MET A 1 16.62 -9.48 -13.19
N ASN A 2 16.54 -8.71 -12.10
CA ASN A 2 15.55 -8.96 -11.06
C ASN A 2 14.15 -8.76 -11.66
N THR A 3 13.30 -9.79 -11.59
CA THR A 3 11.91 -9.69 -12.02
C THR A 3 11.19 -8.75 -11.05
N ILE A 4 10.72 -7.61 -11.55
CA ILE A 4 9.95 -6.64 -10.76
C ILE A 4 8.68 -7.32 -10.22
N ARG A 5 8.28 -6.99 -9.00
CA ARG A 5 7.07 -7.53 -8.39
C ARG A 5 5.82 -7.11 -9.16
N LYS A 6 4.83 -8.01 -9.22
CA LYS A 6 3.61 -7.78 -10.03
C LYS A 6 2.77 -6.60 -9.53
N ASP A 7 2.74 -6.37 -8.22
CA ASP A 7 2.07 -5.23 -7.63
C ASP A 7 2.72 -3.90 -8.06
N HIS A 8 4.06 -3.83 -8.11
CA HIS A 8 4.77 -2.65 -8.61
C HIS A 8 4.44 -2.36 -10.08
N GLU A 9 4.33 -3.38 -10.94
CA GLU A 9 3.89 -3.21 -12.34
C GLU A 9 2.46 -2.63 -12.42
N VAL A 10 1.57 -3.16 -11.59
CA VAL A 10 0.18 -2.70 -11.54
C VAL A 10 0.11 -1.25 -11.07
N ILE A 11 0.81 -0.90 -9.99
CA ILE A 11 0.88 0.46 -9.46
C ILE A 11 1.44 1.42 -10.52
N ALA A 12 2.53 1.06 -11.21
CA ALA A 12 3.04 1.88 -12.30
C ALA A 12 2.01 2.07 -13.42
N GLY A 13 1.20 1.05 -13.74
CA GLY A 13 0.10 1.17 -14.68
C GLY A 13 -1.06 2.07 -14.23
N LEU A 14 -1.12 2.44 -12.96
CA LEU A 14 -2.12 3.36 -12.38
C LEU A 14 -1.62 4.80 -12.29
N VAL A 15 -0.30 5.01 -12.31
CA VAL A 15 0.33 6.33 -12.20
C VAL A 15 0.53 6.93 -13.59
N ASN A 16 0.05 8.15 -13.78
CA ASN A 16 0.26 8.89 -15.03
C ASN A 16 1.73 9.28 -15.21
N PRO A 17 2.29 9.23 -16.42
CA PRO A 17 3.66 9.68 -16.66
C PRO A 17 3.90 11.14 -16.25
N GLY A 18 5.09 11.45 -15.75
CA GLY A 18 5.48 12.81 -15.34
C GLY A 18 4.88 13.31 -14.02
N SER A 19 4.04 12.51 -13.37
CA SER A 19 3.36 12.87 -12.12
C SER A 19 4.33 13.06 -10.95
N SER A 20 3.91 13.84 -9.96
CA SER A 20 4.54 13.89 -8.64
C SER A 20 4.02 12.75 -7.75
N VAL A 21 4.93 12.02 -7.11
CA VAL A 21 4.61 10.82 -6.30
C VAL A 21 5.28 10.89 -4.94
N LEU A 22 4.51 10.61 -3.88
CA LEU A 22 5.02 10.35 -2.53
C LEU A 22 4.76 8.88 -2.17
N ASP A 23 5.80 8.10 -1.89
CA ASP A 23 5.69 6.68 -1.47
C ASP A 23 5.96 6.55 0.03
N LEU A 24 4.95 6.07 0.79
CA LEU A 24 4.99 5.96 2.24
C LEU A 24 5.37 4.53 2.65
N GLY A 25 6.43 4.39 3.44
CA GLY A 25 7.03 3.10 3.72
C GLY A 25 7.67 2.52 2.46
N CYS A 26 8.49 3.32 1.78
CA CYS A 26 9.04 2.98 0.46
C CYS A 26 10.07 1.83 0.48
N GLY A 27 10.45 1.34 1.67
CA GLY A 27 11.39 0.24 1.82
C GLY A 27 12.74 0.55 1.18
N ASP A 28 13.27 -0.40 0.39
CA ASP A 28 14.54 -0.25 -0.31
C ASP A 28 14.46 0.60 -1.60
N GLY A 29 13.30 1.19 -1.88
CA GLY A 29 13.06 2.08 -3.00
C GLY A 29 12.86 1.39 -4.35
N GLU A 30 12.63 0.08 -4.39
CA GLU A 30 12.40 -0.65 -5.65
C GLU A 30 11.22 -0.06 -6.46
N LEU A 31 10.09 0.23 -5.79
CA LEU A 31 8.92 0.83 -6.45
C LEU A 31 9.21 2.25 -6.95
N LEU A 32 9.84 3.09 -6.12
CA LEU A 32 10.23 4.46 -6.48
C LEU A 32 11.14 4.49 -7.72
N ALA A 33 12.19 3.65 -7.73
CA ALA A 33 13.11 3.55 -8.85
C ALA A 33 12.37 3.09 -10.13
N TYR A 34 11.51 2.08 -9.99
CA TYR A 34 10.74 1.57 -11.11
C TYR A 34 9.77 2.62 -11.69
N LEU A 35 9.09 3.39 -10.84
CA LEU A 35 8.23 4.49 -11.28
C LEU A 35 9.03 5.59 -11.96
N ALA A 36 10.16 6.00 -11.38
CA ALA A 36 11.02 7.03 -11.98
C ALA A 36 11.50 6.62 -13.37
N GLU A 37 11.92 5.36 -13.55
CA GLU A 37 12.37 4.83 -14.84
C GLU A 37 11.22 4.67 -15.85
N LYS A 38 10.12 4.03 -15.45
CA LYS A 38 9.05 3.62 -16.39
C LYS A 38 7.94 4.63 -16.60
N ARG A 39 7.83 5.63 -15.72
CA ARG A 39 6.79 6.66 -15.77
C ARG A 39 7.36 8.08 -15.68
N SER A 40 8.68 8.25 -15.56
CA SER A 40 9.31 9.58 -15.51
C SER A 40 8.72 10.47 -14.40
N VAL A 41 8.30 9.86 -13.29
CA VAL A 41 7.69 10.59 -12.17
C VAL A 41 8.74 11.33 -11.34
N LYS A 42 8.31 12.41 -10.68
CA LYS A 42 9.07 13.05 -9.61
C LYS A 42 8.72 12.36 -8.29
N ALA A 43 9.52 11.36 -7.93
CA ALA A 43 9.20 10.49 -6.80
C ALA A 43 9.98 10.90 -5.54
N ARG A 44 9.29 10.90 -4.39
CA ARG A 44 9.87 11.05 -3.05
C ARG A 44 9.40 9.90 -2.17
N GLY A 45 10.29 9.37 -1.33
CA GLY A 45 9.97 8.35 -0.34
C GLY A 45 9.93 8.88 1.09
N VAL A 46 9.18 8.19 1.95
CA VAL A 46 9.25 8.27 3.41
C VAL A 46 9.51 6.86 3.94
N GLU A 47 10.53 6.71 4.79
CA GLU A 47 10.89 5.40 5.36
C GLU A 47 11.47 5.59 6.77
N ILE A 48 11.17 4.65 7.68
CA ILE A 48 11.64 4.67 9.09
C ILE A 48 12.89 3.80 9.30
N SER A 49 13.14 2.85 8.40
CA SER A 49 14.30 1.96 8.46
C SER A 49 15.56 2.63 7.91
N GLU A 50 16.51 2.92 8.78
CA GLU A 50 17.81 3.48 8.41
C GLU A 50 18.54 2.64 7.34
N GLN A 51 18.49 1.31 7.46
CA GLN A 51 19.10 0.41 6.47
C GLN A 51 18.46 0.53 5.09
N ALA A 52 17.15 0.75 5.04
CA ALA A 52 16.41 0.92 3.80
C ALA A 52 16.67 2.30 3.17
N ILE A 53 16.83 3.34 4.00
CA ILE A 53 17.29 4.66 3.59
C ILE A 53 18.65 4.56 2.89
N TYR A 54 19.64 3.86 3.47
CA TYR A 54 20.96 3.70 2.84
C TYR A 54 20.86 3.06 1.44
N ARG A 55 19.99 2.05 1.28
CA ARG A 55 19.75 1.44 -0.05
C ARG A 55 19.10 2.41 -1.02
N CYS A 56 18.13 3.20 -0.57
CA CYS A 56 17.51 4.24 -1.39
C CYS A 56 18.51 5.30 -1.87
N VAL A 57 19.36 5.79 -0.96
CA VAL A 57 20.42 6.75 -1.28
C VAL A 57 21.42 6.15 -2.27
N GLY A 58 21.82 4.88 -2.09
CA GLY A 58 22.68 4.17 -3.03
C GLY A 58 22.07 4.03 -4.45
N ARG A 59 20.74 4.10 -4.57
CA ARG A 59 20.01 4.14 -5.85
C ARG A 59 19.79 5.56 -6.39
N GLY A 60 20.25 6.60 -5.69
CA GLY A 60 20.04 8.01 -6.05
C GLY A 60 18.61 8.52 -5.83
N LEU A 61 17.83 7.86 -4.96
CA LEU A 61 16.44 8.23 -4.68
C LEU A 61 16.33 9.33 -3.62
N SER A 62 15.35 10.22 -3.77
CA SER A 62 15.01 11.21 -2.75
C SER A 62 14.11 10.58 -1.69
N VAL A 63 14.65 10.26 -0.52
CA VAL A 63 13.90 9.64 0.58
C VAL A 63 14.17 10.39 1.88
N SER A 64 13.12 10.57 2.68
CA SER A 64 13.16 11.19 4.00
C SER A 64 13.05 10.13 5.10
N HIS A 65 13.87 10.27 6.13
CA HIS A 65 13.83 9.40 7.31
C HIS A 65 12.78 9.94 8.29
N GLN A 66 11.54 9.46 8.19
CA GLN A 66 10.43 9.91 9.03
C GLN A 66 9.46 8.75 9.31
N ASP A 67 8.73 8.85 10.42
CA ASP A 67 7.62 7.96 10.75
C ASP A 67 6.36 8.41 10.00
N ILE A 68 5.77 7.54 9.17
CA ILE A 68 4.58 7.86 8.39
C ILE A 68 3.33 8.12 9.24
N ASP A 69 3.29 7.66 10.49
CA ASP A 69 2.21 7.99 11.44
C ASP A 69 2.15 9.52 11.74
N ASN A 70 3.26 10.25 11.54
CA ASN A 70 3.36 11.69 11.83
C ASN A 70 3.99 12.55 10.71
N GLY A 71 4.69 11.95 9.75
CA GLY A 71 5.50 12.66 8.75
C GLY A 71 4.71 13.38 7.66
N LEU A 72 3.40 13.20 7.57
CA LEU A 72 2.60 13.84 6.50
C LEU A 72 2.15 15.26 6.80
N ALA A 73 2.20 15.70 8.06
CA ALA A 73 1.71 17.01 8.48
C ALA A 73 2.49 18.19 7.85
N GLU A 74 3.74 17.95 7.44
CA GLU A 74 4.61 18.95 6.80
C GLU A 74 4.21 19.24 5.35
N TYR A 75 3.43 18.36 4.72
CA TYR A 75 2.98 18.53 3.34
C TYR A 75 1.64 19.26 3.29
N GLY A 76 1.54 20.23 2.39
CA GLY A 76 0.29 20.92 2.08
C GLY A 76 -0.72 20.03 1.37
N ASP A 77 -1.97 20.46 1.36
CA ASP A 77 -3.06 19.77 0.65
C ASP A 77 -2.74 19.64 -0.84
N THR A 78 -3.01 18.47 -1.43
CA THR A 78 -2.84 18.18 -2.86
C THR A 78 -1.43 18.47 -3.42
N SER A 79 -0.40 18.39 -2.57
CA SER A 79 1.01 18.60 -2.93
C SER A 79 1.54 17.56 -3.93
N PHE A 80 0.92 16.39 -4.00
CA PHE A 80 1.30 15.31 -4.92
C PHE A 80 0.12 14.86 -5.78
N ASP A 81 0.41 14.40 -6.99
CA ASP A 81 -0.62 13.78 -7.84
C ASP A 81 -1.03 12.41 -7.30
N TYR A 82 -0.06 11.64 -6.81
CA TYR A 82 -0.28 10.33 -6.19
C TYR A 82 0.49 10.21 -4.87
N VAL A 83 -0.21 9.75 -3.82
CA VAL A 83 0.43 9.19 -2.62
C VAL A 83 0.30 7.67 -2.68
N ILE A 84 1.35 6.92 -2.40
CA ILE A 84 1.35 5.46 -2.46
C ILE A 84 1.58 4.90 -1.06
N LEU A 85 0.76 3.91 -0.70
CA LEU A 85 0.87 3.12 0.52
C LEU A 85 0.77 1.65 0.14
N ASN A 86 1.86 1.06 -0.35
CA ASN A 86 1.85 -0.32 -0.79
C ASN A 86 2.35 -1.26 0.31
N GLN A 87 1.49 -2.14 0.83
CA GLN A 87 1.87 -3.19 1.78
C GLN A 87 2.46 -2.66 3.10
N CYS A 88 2.15 -1.43 3.51
CA CYS A 88 2.61 -0.82 4.77
C CYS A 88 1.47 -0.51 5.76
N LEU A 89 0.22 -0.41 5.29
CA LEU A 89 -0.93 0.03 6.09
C LEU A 89 -1.18 -0.84 7.34
N GLN A 90 -0.93 -2.15 7.27
CA GLN A 90 -1.12 -3.04 8.41
C GLN A 90 -0.07 -2.86 9.53
N GLN A 91 1.02 -2.14 9.27
CA GLN A 91 2.12 -1.93 10.23
C GLN A 91 2.03 -0.58 10.94
N VAL A 92 1.24 0.37 10.43
CA VAL A 92 1.13 1.70 11.06
C VAL A 92 0.31 1.64 12.34
N LYS A 93 0.61 2.54 13.28
CA LYS A 93 -0.13 2.61 14.55
C LYS A 93 -1.54 3.14 14.33
N SER A 94 -1.69 4.15 13.48
CA SER A 94 -2.95 4.87 13.24
C SER A 94 -3.35 4.86 11.76
N PRO A 95 -3.86 3.73 11.22
CA PRO A 95 -4.22 3.60 9.80
C PRO A 95 -5.25 4.63 9.36
N GLN A 96 -6.18 5.02 10.25
CA GLN A 96 -7.17 6.05 9.95
C GLN A 96 -6.53 7.42 9.68
N LYS A 97 -5.61 7.85 10.55
CA LYS A 97 -4.88 9.12 10.40
C LYS A 97 -4.04 9.10 9.14
N VAL A 98 -3.28 8.02 8.92
CA VAL A 98 -2.41 7.86 7.75
C VAL A 98 -3.21 7.90 6.44
N LEU A 99 -4.35 7.20 6.35
CA LEU A 99 -5.20 7.23 5.17
C LEU A 99 -5.85 8.61 4.94
N ALA A 100 -6.29 9.28 6.01
CA ALA A 100 -6.85 10.63 5.91
C ALA A 100 -5.81 11.64 5.40
N GLU A 101 -4.58 11.57 5.93
CA GLU A 101 -3.48 12.41 5.47
C GLU A 101 -3.05 12.08 4.04
N ALA A 102 -3.04 10.80 3.65
CA ALA A 102 -2.70 10.40 2.29
C ALA A 102 -3.67 10.98 1.25
N VAL A 103 -4.98 10.96 1.51
CA VAL A 103 -5.99 11.57 0.62
C VAL A 103 -6.06 13.10 0.73
N ARG A 104 -5.50 13.70 1.79
CA ARG A 104 -5.34 15.16 1.92
C ARG A 104 -4.14 15.65 1.09
N VAL A 105 -2.99 15.01 1.27
CA VAL A 105 -1.70 15.37 0.65
C VAL A 105 -1.67 15.01 -0.84
N GLY A 106 -2.31 13.91 -1.23
CA GLY A 106 -2.41 13.48 -2.63
C GLY A 106 -3.72 13.90 -3.29
N LYS A 107 -3.69 14.19 -4.59
CA LYS A 107 -4.93 14.24 -5.41
C LYS A 107 -5.62 12.88 -5.43
N LYS A 108 -4.82 11.81 -5.46
CA LYS A 108 -5.24 10.41 -5.31
C LYS A 108 -4.26 9.68 -4.41
N ALA A 109 -4.73 8.64 -3.74
CA ALA A 109 -3.87 7.68 -3.04
C ALA A 109 -3.99 6.28 -3.67
N ILE A 110 -2.87 5.58 -3.80
CA ILE A 110 -2.82 4.18 -4.24
C ILE A 110 -2.46 3.33 -3.02
N VAL A 111 -3.39 2.49 -2.57
CA VAL A 111 -3.22 1.70 -1.35
C VAL A 111 -3.18 0.22 -1.69
N GLY A 112 -2.06 -0.43 -1.37
CA GLY A 112 -1.87 -1.87 -1.45
C GLY A 112 -2.18 -2.51 -0.09
N VAL A 113 -3.20 -3.37 -0.08
CA VAL A 113 -3.72 -4.04 1.10
C VAL A 113 -3.47 -5.55 0.99
N SER A 114 -2.78 -6.12 1.97
CA SER A 114 -2.72 -7.57 2.15
C SER A 114 -4.04 -8.10 2.68
N ASN A 115 -4.62 -9.09 2.00
CA ASN A 115 -5.86 -9.73 2.39
C ASN A 115 -5.61 -10.88 3.38
N PHE A 116 -5.80 -10.61 4.67
CA PHE A 116 -5.60 -11.62 5.70
C PHE A 116 -6.80 -12.58 5.84
N ALA A 117 -7.90 -12.33 5.11
CA ALA A 117 -9.07 -13.20 5.05
C ALA A 117 -9.10 -14.10 3.80
N HIS A 118 -7.94 -14.36 3.18
CA HIS A 118 -7.82 -15.34 2.10
C HIS A 118 -8.33 -16.73 2.54
N ILE A 119 -8.82 -17.56 1.61
CA ILE A 119 -9.41 -18.88 1.90
C ILE A 119 -8.49 -19.76 2.76
N SER A 120 -7.18 -19.72 2.51
CA SER A 120 -6.20 -20.47 3.31
C SER A 120 -6.16 -20.03 4.76
N ALA A 121 -6.31 -18.73 5.03
CA ALA A 121 -6.35 -18.21 6.39
C ALA A 121 -7.64 -18.61 7.10
N ARG A 122 -8.77 -18.58 6.41
CA ARG A 122 -10.07 -19.04 6.96
C ARG A 122 -10.04 -20.51 7.34
N TRP A 123 -9.42 -21.34 6.51
CA TRP A 123 -9.26 -22.76 6.80
C TRP A 123 -8.36 -23.00 8.01
N GLN A 124 -7.18 -22.36 8.06
CA GLN A 124 -6.24 -22.54 9.17
C GLN A 124 -6.84 -22.06 10.51
N LEU A 125 -7.51 -20.91 10.51
CA LEU A 125 -8.12 -20.37 11.72
C LEU A 125 -9.40 -21.13 12.11
N GLY A 126 -10.34 -21.27 11.17
CA GLY A 126 -11.68 -21.80 11.46
C GLY A 126 -11.74 -23.32 11.58
N VAL A 127 -10.95 -24.04 10.79
CA VAL A 127 -10.98 -25.52 10.78
C VAL A 127 -9.79 -26.10 11.53
N ALA A 128 -8.57 -25.64 11.24
CA ALA A 128 -7.39 -26.17 11.93
C ALA A 128 -7.19 -25.58 13.34
N GLY A 129 -7.89 -24.50 13.71
CA GLY A 129 -7.79 -23.87 15.02
C GLY A 129 -6.43 -23.22 15.29
N ARG A 130 -5.71 -22.79 14.24
CA ARG A 130 -4.35 -22.24 14.35
C ARG A 130 -4.27 -20.85 13.75
N ALA A 131 -3.42 -20.01 14.33
CA ALA A 131 -3.09 -18.72 13.77
C ALA A 131 -2.60 -18.90 12.31
N PRO A 132 -3.18 -18.18 11.33
CA PRO A 132 -2.83 -18.37 9.94
C PRO A 132 -1.39 -17.97 9.62
N VAL A 133 -0.69 -18.83 8.88
CA VAL A 133 0.55 -18.50 8.17
C VAL A 133 0.28 -18.65 6.68
N THR A 134 0.34 -17.54 5.94
CA THR A 134 -0.01 -17.47 4.51
C THR A 134 0.96 -16.55 3.77
N PRO A 135 0.98 -16.53 2.42
CA PRO A 135 1.82 -15.57 1.69
C PRO A 135 1.52 -14.10 2.01
N ALA A 136 0.28 -13.75 2.35
CA ALA A 136 -0.10 -12.40 2.77
C ALA A 136 0.25 -12.11 4.25
N LEU A 137 0.36 -13.15 5.08
CA LEU A 137 0.72 -13.09 6.50
C LEU A 137 1.83 -14.11 6.80
N PRO A 138 3.09 -13.86 6.34
CA PRO A 138 4.16 -14.84 6.38
C PRO A 138 4.91 -14.84 7.72
N PHE A 139 4.19 -14.63 8.82
CA PHE A 139 4.75 -14.46 10.16
C PHE A 139 4.03 -15.38 11.15
N GLN A 140 4.75 -15.83 12.17
CA GLN A 140 4.12 -16.48 13.31
C GLN A 140 3.37 -15.44 14.16
N TRP A 141 2.33 -15.85 14.87
CA TRP A 141 1.49 -14.92 15.64
C TRP A 141 2.25 -14.18 16.75
N TYR A 142 3.34 -14.77 17.25
CA TYR A 142 4.21 -14.21 18.29
C TYR A 142 5.38 -13.36 17.74
N ASP A 143 5.53 -13.27 16.42
CA ASP A 143 6.65 -12.57 15.76
C ASP A 143 6.18 -11.92 14.46
N SER A 144 5.14 -11.08 14.56
CA SER A 144 4.57 -10.36 13.42
C SER A 144 4.78 -8.85 13.58
N PRO A 145 5.20 -8.14 12.53
CA PRO A 145 5.26 -6.68 12.53
C PRO A 145 3.88 -6.04 12.30
N ASN A 146 2.85 -6.82 11.97
CA ASN A 146 1.54 -6.30 11.62
C ASN A 146 0.72 -6.01 12.88
N LEU A 147 0.27 -4.77 13.02
CA LEU A 147 -0.59 -4.31 14.12
C LEU A 147 -2.08 -4.51 13.80
N HIS A 148 -2.44 -4.49 12.52
CA HIS A 148 -3.82 -4.57 12.06
C HIS A 148 -4.02 -5.76 11.13
N PHE A 149 -5.14 -6.46 11.29
CA PHE A 149 -5.53 -7.56 10.42
C PHE A 149 -6.74 -7.13 9.61
N LEU A 150 -6.58 -7.01 8.30
CA LEU A 150 -7.63 -6.51 7.42
C LEU A 150 -7.92 -7.48 6.27
N SER A 151 -9.20 -7.55 5.92
CA SER A 151 -9.67 -8.12 4.67
C SER A 151 -9.92 -7.04 3.63
N LEU A 152 -10.11 -7.46 2.38
CA LEU A 152 -10.52 -6.54 1.32
C LEU A 152 -11.91 -5.94 1.60
N SER A 153 -12.78 -6.71 2.27
CA SER A 153 -14.11 -6.24 2.68
C SER A 153 -14.04 -5.20 3.80
N ASP A 154 -13.10 -5.34 4.74
CA ASP A 154 -12.89 -4.35 5.80
C ASP A 154 -12.41 -3.03 5.21
N PHE A 155 -11.50 -3.07 4.24
CA PHE A 155 -11.02 -1.87 3.56
C PHE A 155 -12.15 -1.19 2.74
N HIS A 156 -12.95 -1.96 1.98
CA HIS A 156 -14.13 -1.41 1.31
C HIS A 156 -15.11 -0.75 2.29
N ASN A 157 -15.38 -1.41 3.41
CA ASN A 157 -16.27 -0.87 4.43
C ASN A 157 -15.70 0.41 5.03
N TYR A 158 -14.40 0.43 5.36
CA TYR A 158 -13.70 1.59 5.86
C TYR A 158 -13.83 2.79 4.90
N CYS A 159 -13.56 2.59 3.61
CA CYS A 159 -13.71 3.67 2.62
C CYS A 159 -15.15 4.20 2.57
N ARG A 160 -16.14 3.30 2.56
CA ARG A 160 -17.56 3.66 2.52
C ARG A 160 -17.99 4.50 3.73
N VAL A 161 -17.63 4.09 4.95
CA VAL A 161 -18.08 4.80 6.17
C VAL A 161 -17.33 6.12 6.40
N ASN A 162 -16.15 6.30 5.82
CA ASN A 162 -15.35 7.53 5.94
C ASN A 162 -15.49 8.47 4.73
N GLY A 163 -16.43 8.20 3.81
CA GLY A 163 -16.62 9.05 2.63
C GLY A 163 -15.37 9.12 1.74
N ILE A 164 -14.66 8.01 1.59
CA ILE A 164 -13.52 7.87 0.67
C ILE A 164 -14.02 7.15 -0.59
N MET A 165 -13.82 7.77 -1.74
CA MET A 165 -14.20 7.18 -3.02
C MET A 165 -13.14 6.18 -3.46
N ILE A 166 -13.56 4.96 -3.80
CA ILE A 166 -12.70 3.98 -4.48
C ILE A 166 -12.91 4.15 -5.98
N GLU A 167 -11.97 4.79 -6.67
CA GLU A 167 -12.04 4.99 -8.12
C GLU A 167 -11.74 3.71 -8.89
N LYS A 168 -10.84 2.88 -8.35
CA LYS A 168 -10.41 1.64 -9.00
C LYS A 168 -9.93 0.63 -7.96
N ALA A 169 -10.19 -0.64 -8.22
CA ALA A 169 -9.67 -1.75 -7.43
C ALA A 169 -9.13 -2.85 -8.35
N ILE A 170 -7.94 -3.36 -8.05
CA ILE A 170 -7.32 -4.49 -8.75
C ILE A 170 -6.90 -5.51 -7.71
N PHE A 171 -7.31 -6.77 -7.89
CA PHE A 171 -7.05 -7.84 -6.94
C PHE A 171 -6.06 -8.85 -7.53
N LEU A 172 -5.07 -9.23 -6.72
CA LEU A 172 -3.96 -10.10 -7.13
C LEU A 172 -3.84 -11.32 -6.21
N ASN A 173 -3.46 -12.44 -6.80
CA ASN A 173 -2.96 -13.62 -6.08
C ASN A 173 -1.62 -14.00 -6.73
N GLY A 174 -0.51 -13.62 -6.09
CA GLY A 174 0.80 -13.63 -6.71
C GLY A 174 0.83 -12.81 -8.01
N GLY A 175 1.20 -13.46 -9.13
CA GLY A 175 1.26 -12.83 -10.45
C GLY A 175 -0.08 -12.68 -11.19
N TYR A 176 -1.17 -13.26 -10.67
CA TYR A 176 -2.43 -13.41 -11.38
C TYR A 176 -3.50 -12.45 -10.88
N ARG A 177 -4.34 -11.94 -11.79
CA ARG A 177 -5.49 -11.08 -11.46
C ARG A 177 -6.70 -11.93 -11.08
N ILE A 178 -7.33 -11.59 -9.96
CA ILE A 178 -8.57 -12.19 -9.48
C ILE A 178 -9.73 -11.25 -9.78
N ARG A 179 -10.80 -11.79 -10.39
CA ARG A 179 -12.02 -11.03 -10.72
C ARG A 179 -13.24 -11.49 -9.91
N MET A 180 -13.33 -12.79 -9.65
CA MET A 180 -14.42 -13.39 -8.90
C MET A 180 -14.01 -13.63 -7.45
N PHE A 181 -14.92 -13.35 -6.52
CA PHE A 181 -14.73 -13.55 -5.07
C PHE A 181 -13.37 -13.04 -4.55
N PRO A 182 -13.00 -11.76 -4.81
CA PRO A 182 -11.66 -11.27 -4.51
C PRO A 182 -11.31 -11.37 -3.02
N ASN A 183 -12.27 -11.10 -2.12
CA ASN A 183 -12.05 -11.22 -0.68
C ASN A 183 -11.71 -12.65 -0.22
N LEU A 184 -12.05 -13.66 -1.02
CA LEU A 184 -11.75 -15.07 -0.74
C LEU A 184 -10.44 -15.53 -1.40
N LEU A 185 -10.20 -15.11 -2.65
CA LEU A 185 -9.18 -15.69 -3.53
C LEU A 185 -7.96 -14.79 -3.79
N ALA A 186 -8.05 -13.49 -3.52
CA ALA A 186 -6.92 -12.58 -3.69
C ALA A 186 -6.08 -12.50 -2.41
N GLN A 187 -4.77 -12.40 -2.57
CA GLN A 187 -3.81 -12.14 -1.50
C GLN A 187 -3.58 -10.64 -1.28
N THR A 188 -3.74 -9.84 -2.33
CA THR A 188 -3.52 -8.39 -2.28
C THR A 188 -4.61 -7.66 -3.06
N GLY A 189 -5.09 -6.54 -2.53
CA GLY A 189 -5.90 -5.56 -3.25
C GLY A 189 -5.13 -4.26 -3.43
N ILE A 190 -5.12 -3.72 -4.65
CA ILE A 190 -4.53 -2.43 -4.98
C ILE A 190 -5.68 -1.49 -5.34
N TYR A 191 -5.83 -0.43 -4.56
CA TYR A 191 -6.93 0.52 -4.66
C TYR A 191 -6.42 1.88 -5.07
N VAL A 192 -7.11 2.54 -5.99
CA VAL A 192 -6.99 3.98 -6.21
C VAL A 192 -8.15 4.63 -5.48
N ILE A 193 -7.84 5.49 -4.52
CA ILE A 193 -8.80 6.19 -3.69
C ILE A 193 -8.63 7.70 -3.78
N SER A 194 -9.70 8.43 -3.54
CA SER A 194 -9.69 9.90 -3.48
C SER A 194 -10.73 10.40 -2.48
N LYS A 195 -10.59 11.66 -2.08
CA LYS A 195 -11.59 12.33 -1.25
C LYS A 195 -12.89 12.45 -2.04
N THR A 196 -14.02 12.11 -1.41
CA THR A 196 -15.33 12.35 -2.04
C THR A 196 -15.50 13.84 -2.27
N GLN A 197 -15.67 14.26 -3.52
CA GLN A 197 -16.04 15.63 -3.83
C GLN A 197 -17.51 15.79 -3.47
N ASN A 198 -17.81 16.46 -2.35
CA ASN A 198 -19.16 16.96 -2.13
C ASN A 198 -19.38 18.06 -3.17
N SER A 199 -20.19 17.75 -4.19
CA SER A 199 -20.75 18.75 -5.12
C SER A 199 -21.84 19.55 -4.42
#